data_AF-A0A9X4NDI1-F1
#
_entry.id   AF-A0A9X4NDI1-F1
#
_cell.length_a   1.000
_cell.length_b   1.000
_cell.length_c   1.000
_cell.angle_alpha   90.00
_cell.angle_beta   90.00
_cell.angle_gamma   90.00
#
_symmetry.space_group_name_H-M   'P 1'
#
loop_
_entity.id
_entity.type
_entity.pdbx_description
1 polymer ?
#
loop_
_entity_poly.entity_id
_entity_poly.type
_entity_poly.pdbx_seq_one_letter_code
_entity_poly.pdbx_strand_id
1 'polypeptide(L)'
;MANTINKEEPYKLVENLINAINDTSLTDPNRKFHKLYVTISSEFKNIDKVDYLAFIIYGLPGHKFEILQNIFGIGDVEQDLFTDFVNEIKNNAIKGIDDEDFDEEFSTKIVEHIRLCCFQRRFMEENAEKALEISKEANDLANTAKSVSDKAAKSARDTEDIKSKIYSEFIAILGIFTAISFMSMGSLQVLGDLFKDVKDPTSGSVGYAMIVGGIYISIMYVFVIIMFVGMKKVVGNGDKYKFSFGVCALVLITITTLFGTGLFITGHGVPGLMILTICAVGLIVSFLATHPMATESK
;
A
#
# COMPACT_ATOMS: atom_id res chain seq x y z
N MET A 1 -43.30 -18.96 58.25
CA MET A 1 -42.86 -17.58 58.50
C MET A 1 -43.23 -16.75 57.29
N ALA A 2 -44.26 -15.92 57.44
CA ALA A 2 -44.68 -14.97 56.42
C ALA A 2 -43.65 -13.83 56.39
N ASN A 3 -42.97 -13.66 55.26
CA ASN A 3 -42.21 -12.44 55.04
C ASN A 3 -43.22 -11.33 54.80
N THR A 4 -43.27 -10.40 55.75
CA THR A 4 -43.92 -9.10 55.64
C THR A 4 -43.49 -8.43 54.34
N ILE A 5 -44.40 -8.38 53.37
CA ILE A 5 -44.23 -7.61 52.15
C ILE A 5 -44.28 -6.14 52.58
N ASN A 6 -43.11 -5.50 52.58
CA ASN A 6 -42.96 -4.09 52.92
C ASN A 6 -43.66 -3.26 51.83
N LYS A 7 -44.46 -2.26 52.21
CA LYS A 7 -45.23 -1.36 51.32
C LYS A 7 -44.36 -0.41 50.47
N GLU A 8 -43.17 -0.84 50.07
CA GLU A 8 -42.25 -0.05 49.26
C GLU A 8 -42.45 -0.40 47.78
N GLU A 9 -43.21 0.47 47.12
CA GLU A 9 -43.35 0.69 45.67
C GLU A 9 -43.64 -0.54 44.77
N PRO A 10 -44.62 -0.46 43.85
CA PRO A 10 -44.93 -1.51 42.87
C PRO A 10 -43.70 -2.09 42.16
N TYR A 11 -42.67 -1.26 42.00
CA TYR A 11 -41.46 -1.53 41.24
C TYR A 11 -40.50 -2.54 41.90
N LYS A 12 -40.31 -2.50 43.23
CA LYS A 12 -39.48 -3.51 43.93
C LYS A 12 -40.12 -4.90 43.89
N LEU A 13 -41.45 -4.96 43.84
CA LEU A 13 -42.20 -6.21 43.70
C LEU A 13 -42.08 -6.80 42.29
N VAL A 14 -42.07 -5.97 41.25
CA VAL A 14 -41.81 -6.41 39.86
C VAL A 14 -40.36 -6.88 39.69
N GLU A 15 -39.40 -6.19 40.30
CA GLU A 15 -38.00 -6.63 40.35
C GLU A 15 -37.87 -7.98 41.08
N ASN A 16 -38.54 -8.14 42.23
CA ASN A 16 -38.60 -9.41 42.95
C ASN A 16 -39.29 -10.50 42.14
N LEU A 17 -40.32 -10.17 41.36
CA LEU A 17 -40.99 -11.11 40.45
C LEU A 17 -40.02 -11.59 39.36
N ILE A 18 -39.33 -10.68 38.68
CA ILE A 18 -38.36 -11.02 37.62
C ILE A 18 -37.19 -11.82 38.18
N ASN A 19 -36.68 -11.46 39.35
CA ASN A 19 -35.64 -12.22 40.03
C ASN A 19 -36.14 -13.60 40.47
N ALA A 20 -37.36 -13.69 41.01
CA ALA A 20 -37.96 -14.97 41.38
C ALA A 20 -38.24 -15.86 40.15
N ILE A 21 -38.63 -15.30 39.01
CA ILE A 21 -38.78 -16.03 37.75
C ILE A 21 -37.44 -16.61 37.29
N ASN A 22 -36.35 -15.86 37.45
CA ASN A 22 -35.00 -16.32 37.08
C ASN A 22 -34.42 -17.34 38.07
N ASP A 23 -34.79 -17.27 39.35
CA ASP A 23 -34.20 -18.10 40.41
C ASP A 23 -35.06 -19.34 40.78
N THR A 24 -36.34 -19.39 40.37
CA THR A 24 -37.28 -20.45 40.74
C THR A 24 -37.78 -21.22 39.51
N SER A 25 -37.82 -22.55 39.59
CA SER A 25 -38.57 -23.33 38.62
C SER A 25 -40.06 -22.98 38.76
N LEU A 26 -40.72 -22.61 37.64
CA LEU A 26 -42.17 -22.40 37.57
C LEU A 26 -42.96 -23.63 38.11
N THR A 27 -42.30 -24.78 38.24
CA THR A 27 -42.81 -26.04 38.78
C THR A 27 -42.59 -26.26 40.30
N ASP A 28 -42.32 -25.21 41.10
CA ASP A 28 -42.12 -25.35 42.56
C ASP A 28 -43.27 -26.13 43.23
N PRO A 29 -43.01 -27.31 43.84
CA PRO A 29 -44.04 -28.15 44.46
C PRO A 29 -44.74 -27.46 45.65
N ASN A 30 -44.11 -26.46 46.27
CA ASN A 30 -44.73 -25.68 47.35
C ASN A 30 -45.62 -24.53 46.85
N ARG A 31 -45.70 -24.33 45.53
CA ARG A 31 -46.48 -23.27 44.87
C ARG A 31 -46.22 -21.88 45.46
N LYS A 32 -45.01 -21.61 45.98
CA LYS A 32 -44.69 -20.33 46.63
C LYS A 32 -44.72 -19.18 45.62
N PHE A 33 -44.20 -19.43 44.43
CA PHE A 33 -44.23 -18.48 43.32
C PHE A 33 -45.67 -18.17 42.86
N HIS A 34 -46.54 -19.18 42.80
CA HIS A 34 -47.96 -19.00 42.47
C HIS A 34 -48.66 -18.08 43.50
N LYS A 35 -48.45 -18.30 44.80
CA LYS A 35 -49.02 -17.45 45.86
C LYS A 35 -48.50 -16.01 45.79
N LEU A 36 -47.20 -15.85 45.54
CA LEU A 36 -46.58 -14.54 45.36
C LEU A 36 -47.18 -13.80 44.16
N TYR A 37 -47.34 -14.47 43.03
CA TYR A 37 -47.90 -13.87 41.82
C TYR A 37 -49.36 -13.43 42.01
N VAL A 38 -50.19 -14.27 42.63
CA VAL A 38 -51.59 -13.92 42.93
C VAL A 38 -51.67 -12.69 43.84
N THR A 39 -50.85 -12.65 44.91
CA THR A 39 -50.80 -11.49 45.82
C THR A 39 -50.38 -10.21 45.08
N ILE A 40 -49.42 -10.30 44.17
CA ILE A 40 -48.99 -9.16 43.35
C ILE A 40 -50.14 -8.70 42.42
N SER A 41 -50.82 -9.65 41.78
CA SER A 41 -51.90 -9.33 40.83
C SER A 41 -53.09 -8.63 41.52
N SER A 42 -53.44 -9.03 42.74
CA SER A 42 -54.57 -8.44 43.47
C SER A 42 -54.27 -7.07 44.07
N GLU A 43 -53.03 -6.87 44.55
CA GLU A 43 -52.60 -5.61 45.17
C GLU A 43 -52.32 -4.51 44.14
N PHE A 44 -51.93 -4.86 42.92
CA PHE A 44 -51.50 -3.90 41.90
C PHE A 44 -52.35 -3.99 40.64
N LYS A 45 -53.49 -3.29 40.62
CA LYS A 45 -54.43 -3.33 39.48
C LYS A 45 -53.98 -2.60 38.21
N ASN A 46 -52.90 -1.81 38.26
CA ASN A 46 -52.40 -1.07 37.09
C ASN A 46 -50.87 -1.00 37.05
N ILE A 47 -50.28 -1.71 36.07
CA ILE A 47 -48.91 -1.50 35.62
C ILE A 47 -48.99 -0.79 34.27
N ASP A 48 -49.16 0.53 34.30
CA ASP A 48 -49.18 1.34 33.06
C ASP A 48 -47.79 1.90 32.70
N LYS A 49 -46.77 1.72 33.55
CA LYS A 49 -45.41 2.26 33.31
C LYS A 49 -44.44 1.19 32.83
N VAL A 50 -44.24 1.13 31.52
CA VAL A 50 -43.28 0.23 30.84
C VAL A 50 -41.82 0.60 31.11
N ASP A 51 -41.52 1.87 31.37
CA ASP A 51 -40.14 2.40 31.46
C ASP A 51 -39.28 1.71 32.53
N TYR A 52 -39.85 1.40 33.68
CA TYR A 52 -39.14 0.73 34.77
C TYR A 52 -38.88 -0.75 34.48
N LEU A 53 -39.83 -1.39 33.82
CA LEU A 53 -39.70 -2.77 33.38
C LEU A 53 -38.57 -2.87 32.34
N ALA A 54 -38.52 -1.92 31.41
CA ALA A 54 -37.42 -1.80 30.46
C ALA A 54 -36.09 -1.58 31.17
N PHE A 55 -36.01 -0.71 32.18
CA PHE A 55 -34.78 -0.50 32.97
C PHE A 55 -34.27 -1.79 33.62
N ILE A 56 -35.15 -2.58 34.24
CA ILE A 56 -34.78 -3.86 34.87
C ILE A 56 -34.33 -4.86 33.79
N ILE A 57 -35.15 -5.05 32.74
CA ILE A 57 -34.91 -6.05 31.69
C ILE A 57 -33.64 -5.71 30.90
N TYR A 58 -33.36 -4.43 30.62
CA TYR A 58 -32.16 -4.00 29.91
C TYR A 58 -30.90 -4.11 30.78
N GLY A 59 -31.05 -3.99 32.10
CA GLY A 59 -29.97 -4.19 33.06
C GLY A 59 -29.62 -5.66 33.34
N LEU A 60 -30.45 -6.62 32.90
CA LEU A 60 -30.21 -8.03 33.17
C LEU A 60 -28.92 -8.53 32.46
N PRO A 61 -28.08 -9.34 33.13
CA PRO A 61 -27.00 -10.07 32.47
C PRO A 61 -27.54 -10.97 31.36
N GLY A 62 -26.76 -11.18 30.28
CA GLY A 62 -27.19 -11.95 29.10
C GLY A 62 -27.81 -13.32 29.42
N HIS A 63 -27.18 -14.09 30.33
CA HIS A 63 -27.71 -15.40 30.74
C HIS A 63 -29.08 -15.32 31.42
N LYS A 64 -29.34 -14.28 32.25
CA LYS A 64 -30.64 -14.09 32.91
C LYS A 64 -31.69 -13.61 31.92
N PHE A 65 -31.26 -12.80 30.94
CA PHE A 65 -32.14 -12.33 29.88
C PHE A 65 -32.59 -13.48 28.98
N GLU A 66 -31.69 -14.40 28.63
CA GLU A 66 -32.01 -15.59 27.83
C GLU A 66 -33.01 -16.53 28.54
N ILE A 67 -32.81 -16.76 29.85
CA ILE A 67 -33.77 -17.52 30.68
C ILE A 67 -35.15 -16.86 30.64
N LEU A 68 -35.20 -15.54 30.82
CA LEU A 68 -36.44 -14.78 30.76
C LEU A 68 -37.10 -14.89 29.37
N GLN A 69 -36.34 -14.80 28.28
CA GLN A 69 -36.87 -14.96 26.92
C GLN A 69 -37.48 -16.34 26.70
N ASN A 70 -36.82 -17.40 27.18
CA ASN A 70 -37.31 -18.77 27.06
C ASN A 70 -38.59 -19.00 27.88
N ILE A 71 -38.69 -18.41 29.07
CA ILE A 71 -39.89 -18.53 29.92
C ILE A 71 -41.13 -17.91 29.25
N PHE A 72 -40.96 -16.78 28.57
CA PHE A 72 -42.06 -16.06 27.92
C PHE A 72 -42.30 -16.48 26.45
N GLY A 73 -41.62 -17.54 25.97
CA GLY A 73 -41.76 -18.07 24.60
C GLY A 73 -41.22 -17.13 23.52
N ILE A 74 -40.25 -16.27 23.85
CA ILE A 74 -39.63 -15.30 22.94
C ILE A 74 -38.29 -15.82 22.40
N GLY A 75 -37.63 -16.69 23.18
CA GLY A 75 -36.37 -17.32 22.81
C GLY A 75 -36.56 -18.51 21.87
N ASP A 76 -35.58 -19.42 21.84
CA ASP A 76 -35.57 -20.57 20.92
C ASP A 76 -36.55 -21.69 21.30
N VAL A 77 -37.19 -21.58 22.47
CA VAL A 77 -38.16 -22.54 22.97
C VAL A 77 -39.57 -22.12 22.54
N GLU A 78 -40.22 -22.95 21.72
CA GLU A 78 -41.60 -22.71 21.23
C GLU A 78 -42.67 -22.71 22.33
N GLN A 79 -42.35 -23.27 23.50
CA GLN A 79 -43.30 -23.37 24.61
C GLN A 79 -43.28 -22.12 25.50
N ASP A 80 -44.44 -21.48 25.63
CA ASP A 80 -44.66 -20.35 26.51
C ASP A 80 -45.00 -20.81 27.93
N LEU A 81 -43.93 -21.09 28.69
CA LEU A 81 -44.00 -21.60 30.06
C LEU A 81 -44.75 -20.65 31.01
N PHE A 82 -44.70 -19.34 30.73
CA PHE A 82 -45.39 -18.35 31.56
C PHE A 82 -46.91 -18.36 31.33
N THR A 83 -47.36 -18.48 30.08
CA THR A 83 -48.80 -18.63 29.80
C THR A 83 -49.34 -19.94 30.36
N ASP A 84 -48.58 -21.03 30.29
CA ASP A 84 -48.93 -22.29 30.94
C ASP A 84 -49.08 -22.13 32.46
N PHE A 85 -48.16 -21.40 33.10
CA PHE A 85 -48.22 -21.04 34.52
C PHE A 85 -49.47 -20.22 34.87
N VAL A 86 -49.80 -19.18 34.08
CA VAL A 86 -51.00 -18.36 34.30
C VAL A 86 -52.27 -19.19 34.12
N ASN A 87 -52.32 -20.07 33.12
CA ASN A 87 -53.44 -20.98 32.90
C ASN A 87 -53.61 -22.00 34.05
N GLU A 88 -52.52 -22.45 34.67
CA GLU A 88 -52.58 -23.30 35.87
C GLU A 88 -53.24 -22.58 37.05
N ILE A 89 -52.95 -21.29 37.23
CA ILE A 89 -53.60 -20.45 38.25
C ILE A 89 -55.10 -20.34 37.98
N LYS A 90 -55.49 -19.99 36.75
CA LYS A 90 -56.91 -19.84 36.35
C LYS A 90 -57.73 -21.13 36.50
N ASN A 91 -57.11 -22.30 36.23
CA ASN A 91 -57.82 -23.58 36.27
C ASN A 91 -57.93 -24.21 37.69
N ASN A 92 -57.65 -23.45 38.76
CA ASN A 92 -57.87 -23.84 40.16
C ASN A 92 -57.10 -25.10 40.63
N ALA A 93 -55.82 -25.23 40.28
CA ALA A 93 -54.96 -26.25 40.88
C ALA A 93 -54.38 -25.86 42.26
N ILE A 94 -54.63 -24.64 42.76
CA ILE A 94 -54.06 -24.14 44.02
C ILE A 94 -55.09 -24.24 45.15
N LYS A 95 -54.92 -25.20 46.06
CA LYS A 95 -55.74 -25.29 47.27
C LYS A 95 -55.62 -24.00 48.11
N GLY A 96 -56.73 -23.27 48.27
CA GLY A 96 -56.88 -22.17 49.23
C GLY A 96 -56.73 -20.75 48.67
N ILE A 97 -56.98 -20.55 47.37
CA ILE A 97 -57.11 -19.23 46.74
C ILE A 97 -58.49 -19.22 46.06
N ASP A 98 -59.34 -18.23 46.38
CA ASP A 98 -60.64 -18.06 45.72
C ASP A 98 -60.44 -17.32 44.38
N ASP A 99 -61.28 -17.62 43.38
CA ASP A 99 -61.22 -17.09 42.00
C ASP A 99 -61.36 -15.55 41.95
N GLU A 100 -61.85 -14.91 43.02
CA GLU A 100 -62.01 -13.46 43.15
C GLU A 100 -60.70 -12.70 43.45
N ASP A 101 -59.60 -13.40 43.75
CA ASP A 101 -58.31 -12.79 44.13
C ASP A 101 -57.30 -12.66 42.96
N PHE A 102 -57.64 -13.08 41.74
CA PHE A 102 -56.73 -13.00 40.58
C PHE A 102 -57.15 -11.91 39.58
N ASP A 103 -56.23 -11.02 39.23
CA ASP A 103 -56.46 -9.97 38.22
C ASP A 103 -55.94 -10.40 36.83
N GLU A 104 -56.86 -10.74 35.93
CA GLU A 104 -56.55 -11.15 34.56
C GLU A 104 -56.03 -9.99 33.69
N GLU A 105 -56.50 -8.77 33.92
CA GLU A 105 -56.06 -7.59 33.18
C GLU A 105 -54.60 -7.28 33.51
N PHE A 106 -54.25 -7.35 34.80
CA PHE A 106 -52.86 -7.24 35.27
C PHE A 106 -51.95 -8.27 34.59
N SER A 107 -52.36 -9.55 34.62
CA SER A 107 -51.56 -10.64 34.08
C SER A 107 -51.34 -10.52 32.58
N THR A 108 -52.32 -9.97 31.85
CA THR A 108 -52.19 -9.73 30.41
C THR A 108 -51.22 -8.59 30.15
N LYS A 109 -51.38 -7.45 30.85
CA LYS A 109 -50.51 -6.27 30.69
C LYS A 109 -49.05 -6.55 31.05
N ILE A 110 -48.76 -7.26 32.15
CA ILE A 110 -47.38 -7.57 32.54
C ILE A 110 -46.68 -8.44 31.48
N VAL A 111 -47.37 -9.44 30.92
CA VAL A 111 -46.82 -10.31 29.86
C VAL A 111 -46.53 -9.49 28.60
N GLU A 112 -47.47 -8.66 28.17
CA GLU A 112 -47.28 -7.78 27.02
C GLU A 112 -46.09 -6.84 27.19
N HIS A 113 -45.96 -6.21 28.37
CA HIS A 113 -44.87 -5.29 28.66
C HIS A 113 -43.51 -5.99 28.73
N ILE A 114 -43.43 -7.18 29.37
CA ILE A 114 -42.18 -7.97 29.42
C ILE A 114 -41.77 -8.37 28.01
N ARG A 115 -42.72 -8.88 27.21
CA ARG A 115 -42.46 -9.27 25.82
C ARG A 115 -41.96 -8.11 24.98
N LEU A 116 -42.61 -6.95 25.09
CA LEU A 116 -42.22 -5.76 24.38
C LEU A 116 -40.79 -5.33 24.74
N CYS A 117 -40.46 -5.30 26.03
CA CYS A 117 -39.10 -4.97 26.48
C CYS A 117 -38.08 -5.98 25.97
N CYS A 118 -38.37 -7.28 26.03
CA CYS A 118 -37.48 -8.31 25.48
C CYS A 118 -37.25 -8.13 23.97
N PHE A 119 -38.31 -7.85 23.21
CA PHE A 119 -38.21 -7.58 21.77
C PHE A 119 -37.37 -6.33 21.48
N GLN A 120 -37.60 -5.25 22.22
CA GLN A 120 -36.87 -4.00 22.06
C GLN A 120 -35.39 -4.16 22.38
N ARG A 121 -35.04 -4.85 23.47
CA ARG A 121 -33.65 -5.15 23.83
C ARG A 121 -32.96 -5.95 22.73
N ARG A 122 -33.58 -7.04 22.27
CA ARG A 122 -33.00 -7.88 21.20
C ARG A 122 -32.76 -7.07 19.93
N PHE A 123 -33.74 -6.25 19.54
CA PHE A 123 -33.59 -5.36 18.39
C PHE A 123 -32.43 -4.36 18.56
N MET A 124 -32.23 -3.81 19.77
CA MET A 124 -31.09 -2.93 20.07
C MET A 124 -29.75 -3.67 20.01
N GLU A 125 -29.68 -4.89 20.56
CA GLU A 125 -28.49 -5.74 20.53
C GLU A 125 -28.11 -6.11 19.09
N GLU A 126 -29.06 -6.59 18.29
CA GLU A 126 -28.84 -6.91 16.88
C GLU A 126 -28.37 -5.69 16.06
N ASN A 127 -28.95 -4.52 16.31
CA ASN A 127 -28.53 -3.30 15.62
C ASN A 127 -27.16 -2.82 16.08
N ALA A 128 -26.83 -2.98 17.36
CA ALA A 128 -25.50 -2.65 17.89
C ALA A 128 -24.43 -3.57 17.29
N GLU A 129 -24.73 -4.86 17.13
CA GLU A 129 -23.84 -5.82 16.47
C GLU A 129 -23.61 -5.48 15.00
N LYS A 130 -24.69 -5.21 14.25
CA LYS A 130 -24.58 -4.75 12.84
C LYS A 130 -23.79 -3.44 12.73
N ALA A 131 -24.01 -2.49 13.63
CA ALA A 131 -23.26 -1.24 13.66
C ALA A 131 -21.77 -1.47 13.95
N LEU A 132 -21.44 -2.42 14.82
CA LEU A 132 -20.06 -2.80 15.11
C LEU A 132 -19.39 -3.47 13.90
N GLU A 133 -20.10 -4.34 13.19
CA GLU A 133 -19.61 -4.99 11.97
C GLU A 133 -19.33 -3.95 10.88
N ILE A 134 -20.30 -3.08 10.59
CA ILE A 134 -20.14 -1.97 9.64
C ILE A 134 -18.97 -1.06 10.04
N SER A 135 -18.81 -0.78 11.33
CA SER A 135 -17.70 0.03 11.82
C SER A 135 -16.34 -0.64 11.61
N LYS A 136 -16.25 -1.97 11.74
CA LYS A 136 -15.01 -2.72 11.48
C LYS A 136 -14.69 -2.71 9.98
N GLU A 137 -15.66 -3.01 9.13
CA GLU A 137 -15.49 -2.95 7.68
C GLU A 137 -15.06 -1.56 7.19
N ALA A 138 -15.68 -0.50 7.74
CA ALA A 138 -15.31 0.88 7.41
C ALA A 138 -13.86 1.21 7.82
N ASN A 139 -13.40 0.70 8.97
CA ASN A 139 -12.03 0.90 9.43
C ASN A 139 -11.02 0.14 8.55
N ASP A 140 -11.34 -1.10 8.17
CA ASP A 140 -10.49 -1.91 7.28
C ASP A 140 -10.40 -1.30 5.87
N LEU A 141 -11.52 -0.78 5.36
CA LEU A 141 -11.56 -0.03 4.12
C LEU A 141 -10.73 1.26 4.20
N ALA A 142 -10.84 2.01 5.30
CA ALA A 142 -10.05 3.23 5.53
C ALA A 142 -8.54 2.94 5.59
N ASN A 143 -8.13 1.86 6.27
CA ASN A 143 -6.74 1.42 6.32
C ASN A 143 -6.21 1.00 4.94
N THR A 144 -7.04 0.29 4.17
CA THR A 144 -6.71 -0.09 2.79
C THR A 144 -6.55 1.14 1.90
N ALA A 145 -7.49 2.10 1.97
CA ALA A 145 -7.45 3.34 1.24
C ALA A 145 -6.21 4.18 1.58
N LYS A 146 -5.83 4.23 2.87
CA LYS A 146 -4.60 4.89 3.32
C LYS A 146 -3.36 4.26 2.71
N SER A 147 -3.24 2.93 2.73
CA SER A 147 -2.13 2.21 2.11
C SER A 147 -2.03 2.48 0.60
N VAL A 148 -3.17 2.50 -0.10
CA VAL A 148 -3.21 2.82 -1.53
C VAL A 148 -2.78 4.27 -1.78
N SER A 149 -3.24 5.21 -0.95
CA SER A 149 -2.86 6.61 -1.02
C SER A 149 -1.37 6.81 -0.79
N ASP A 150 -0.78 6.16 0.22
CA ASP A 150 0.65 6.23 0.52
C ASP A 150 1.50 5.66 -0.64
N LYS A 151 1.06 4.56 -1.26
CA LYS A 151 1.71 4.00 -2.45
C LYS A 151 1.63 4.94 -3.64
N ALA A 152 0.48 5.57 -3.87
CA ALA A 152 0.30 6.55 -4.93
C ALA A 152 1.17 7.79 -4.72
N ALA A 153 1.24 8.31 -3.47
CA ALA A 153 2.10 9.44 -3.11
C ALA A 153 3.58 9.10 -3.29
N LYS A 154 4.01 7.90 -2.91
CA LYS A 154 5.39 7.44 -3.14
C LYS A 154 5.70 7.33 -4.64
N SER A 155 4.82 6.70 -5.42
CA SER A 155 4.98 6.59 -6.88
C SER A 155 5.06 7.96 -7.57
N ALA A 156 4.27 8.93 -7.11
CA ALA A 156 4.33 10.31 -7.61
C ALA A 156 5.69 10.97 -7.32
N ARG A 157 6.24 10.80 -6.10
CA ARG A 157 7.58 11.29 -5.74
C ARG A 157 8.67 10.62 -6.57
N ASP A 158 8.62 9.30 -6.70
CA ASP A 158 9.58 8.55 -7.52
C ASP A 158 9.52 9.02 -8.99
N THR A 159 8.33 9.33 -9.52
CA THR A 159 8.13 9.89 -10.86
C THR A 159 8.71 11.31 -10.98
N GLU A 160 8.55 12.14 -9.95
CA GLU A 160 9.12 13.49 -9.90
C GLU A 160 10.66 13.46 -9.91
N ASP A 161 11.26 12.55 -9.13
CA ASP A 161 12.70 12.32 -9.09
C ASP A 161 13.23 11.83 -10.45
N ILE A 162 12.53 10.87 -11.08
CA ILE A 162 12.86 10.40 -12.43
C ILE A 162 12.80 11.55 -13.44
N LYS A 163 11.75 12.38 -13.38
CA LYS A 163 11.58 13.53 -14.27
C LYS A 163 12.75 14.52 -14.12
N SER A 164 13.12 14.84 -12.88
CA SER A 164 14.27 15.72 -12.59
C SER A 164 15.57 15.15 -13.15
N LYS A 165 15.82 13.85 -12.93
CA LYS A 165 17.00 13.15 -13.46
C LYS A 165 17.04 13.17 -14.99
N ILE A 166 15.91 12.89 -15.66
CA ILE A 166 15.81 12.90 -17.12
C ILE A 166 16.11 14.31 -17.67
N TYR A 167 15.61 15.38 -17.05
CA TYR A 167 15.94 16.74 -17.50
C TYR A 167 17.43 17.05 -17.40
N SER A 168 18.06 16.66 -16.29
CA SER A 168 19.51 16.84 -16.11
C SER A 168 20.31 16.05 -17.16
N GLU A 169 19.95 14.79 -17.40
CA GLU A 169 20.59 13.94 -18.43
C GLU A 169 20.36 14.50 -19.83
N PHE A 170 19.16 14.99 -20.13
CA PHE A 170 18.83 15.60 -21.42
C PHE A 170 19.64 16.87 -21.68
N ILE A 171 19.76 17.77 -20.69
CA ILE A 171 20.60 18.97 -20.80
C ILE A 171 22.06 18.58 -21.07
N ALA A 172 22.56 17.55 -20.41
CA ALA A 172 23.92 17.05 -20.64
C ALA A 172 24.12 16.49 -22.06
N ILE A 173 23.19 15.65 -22.54
CA ILE A 173 23.22 15.10 -23.90
C ILE A 173 23.14 16.25 -24.93
N LEU A 174 22.28 17.24 -24.70
CA LEU A 174 22.15 18.41 -25.55
C LEU A 174 23.48 19.17 -25.63
N GLY A 175 24.13 19.41 -24.48
CA GLY A 175 25.44 20.07 -24.44
C GLY A 175 26.54 19.32 -25.20
N ILE A 176 26.56 17.98 -25.06
CA ILE A 176 27.47 17.09 -25.82
C ILE A 176 27.18 17.20 -27.33
N PHE A 177 25.92 17.11 -27.74
CA PHE A 177 25.53 17.19 -29.14
C PHE A 177 25.87 18.55 -29.77
N THR A 178 25.65 19.64 -29.04
CA THR A 178 26.04 21.00 -29.45
C THR A 178 27.55 21.11 -29.62
N ALA A 179 28.35 20.58 -28.68
CA ALA A 179 29.80 20.58 -28.79
C ALA A 179 30.29 19.79 -30.02
N ILE A 180 29.71 18.62 -30.30
CA ILE A 180 30.02 17.81 -31.50
C ILE A 180 29.67 18.59 -32.76
N SER A 181 28.51 19.24 -32.79
CA SER A 181 28.05 19.98 -33.97
C SER A 181 28.93 21.18 -34.28
N PHE A 182 29.28 21.98 -33.25
CA PHE A 182 30.20 23.11 -33.41
C PHE A 182 31.61 22.66 -33.81
N MET A 183 32.11 21.58 -33.20
CA MET A 183 33.38 21.01 -33.64
C MET A 183 33.30 20.56 -35.10
N SER A 184 32.29 19.79 -35.48
CA SER A 184 32.17 19.23 -36.83
C SER A 184 32.09 20.33 -37.89
N MET A 185 31.39 21.43 -37.61
CA MET A 185 31.35 22.57 -38.53
C MET A 185 32.72 23.26 -38.65
N GLY A 186 33.41 23.51 -37.53
CA GLY A 186 34.74 24.09 -37.56
C GLY A 186 35.78 23.17 -38.22
N SER A 187 35.65 21.87 -38.00
CA SER A 187 36.55 20.86 -38.54
C SER A 187 36.40 20.71 -40.06
N LEU A 188 35.15 20.75 -40.56
CA LEU A 188 34.86 20.77 -41.99
C LEU A 188 35.37 22.03 -42.69
N GLN A 189 35.37 23.19 -42.03
CA GLN A 189 35.96 24.42 -42.59
C GLN A 189 37.47 24.28 -42.78
N VAL A 190 38.18 23.82 -41.75
CA VAL A 190 39.64 23.56 -41.82
C VAL A 190 39.95 22.55 -42.94
N LEU A 191 39.18 21.46 -43.03
CA LEU A 191 39.33 20.48 -44.10
C LEU A 191 39.06 21.09 -45.48
N GLY A 192 38.05 21.95 -45.59
CA GLY A 192 37.71 22.68 -46.82
C GLY A 192 38.83 23.62 -47.27
N ASP A 193 39.49 24.31 -46.34
CA ASP A 193 40.63 25.19 -46.64
C ASP A 193 41.87 24.38 -47.06
N LEU A 194 42.13 23.23 -46.41
CA LEU A 194 43.20 22.31 -46.84
C LEU A 194 43.01 21.81 -48.28
N PHE A 195 41.77 21.51 -48.69
CA PHE A 195 41.51 21.08 -50.06
C PHE A 195 41.60 22.22 -51.09
N LYS A 196 41.39 23.48 -50.69
CA LYS A 196 41.58 24.63 -51.59
C LYS A 196 43.05 24.84 -51.94
N ASP A 197 43.95 24.67 -50.97
CA ASP A 197 45.41 24.83 -51.17
C ASP A 197 46.04 23.74 -52.04
N VAL A 198 45.37 22.58 -52.18
CA VAL A 198 45.81 21.44 -53.02
C VAL A 198 45.42 21.60 -54.50
N LYS A 199 44.58 22.61 -54.84
CA LYS A 199 44.03 22.78 -56.19
C LYS A 199 45.10 23.06 -57.27
N ASP A 200 46.28 23.57 -56.89
CA ASP A 200 47.45 23.73 -57.77
C ASP A 200 48.54 22.70 -57.38
N PRO A 201 48.55 21.48 -57.98
CA PRO A 201 49.31 20.35 -57.46
C PRO A 201 50.79 20.45 -57.81
N THR A 202 51.54 21.19 -57.00
CA THR A 202 52.99 21.01 -56.88
C THR A 202 53.25 19.90 -55.85
N SER A 203 54.23 19.02 -56.06
CA SER A 203 54.51 17.88 -55.14
C SER A 203 54.64 18.33 -53.68
N GLY A 204 55.14 19.55 -53.42
CA GLY A 204 55.19 20.13 -52.06
C GLY A 204 53.82 20.43 -51.43
N SER A 205 52.83 20.90 -52.20
CA SER A 205 51.49 21.23 -51.67
C SER A 205 50.72 19.96 -51.27
N VAL A 206 50.80 18.90 -52.08
CA VAL A 206 50.16 17.61 -51.79
C VAL A 206 50.75 16.96 -50.53
N GLY A 207 52.09 16.99 -50.40
CA GLY A 207 52.74 16.46 -49.21
C GLY A 207 52.43 17.28 -47.94
N TYR A 208 52.35 18.60 -48.05
CA TYR A 208 51.93 19.48 -46.94
C TYR A 208 50.49 19.18 -46.49
N ALA A 209 49.56 19.03 -47.44
CA ALA A 209 48.18 18.67 -47.14
C ALA A 209 48.04 17.30 -46.44
N MET A 210 48.86 16.32 -46.80
CA MET A 210 48.88 15.02 -46.11
C MET A 210 49.37 15.15 -44.67
N ILE A 211 50.41 15.95 -44.40
CA ILE A 211 50.93 16.16 -43.04
C ILE A 211 49.87 16.86 -42.17
N VAL A 212 49.26 17.95 -42.68
CA VAL A 212 48.25 18.70 -41.93
C VAL A 212 46.97 17.87 -41.74
N GLY A 213 46.57 17.08 -42.73
CA GLY A 213 45.46 16.12 -42.62
C GLY A 213 45.71 15.04 -41.55
N GLY A 214 46.95 14.57 -41.39
CA GLY A 214 47.33 13.60 -40.36
C GLY A 214 47.23 14.19 -38.94
N ILE A 215 47.71 15.42 -38.77
CA ILE A 215 47.57 16.16 -37.51
C ILE A 215 46.08 16.39 -37.19
N TYR A 216 45.28 16.76 -38.19
CA TYR A 216 43.83 16.96 -38.05
C TYR A 216 43.11 15.69 -37.59
N ILE A 217 43.35 14.54 -38.23
CA ILE A 217 42.76 13.25 -37.82
C ILE A 217 43.20 12.87 -36.41
N SER A 218 44.45 13.14 -36.03
CA SER A 218 44.95 12.85 -34.68
C SER A 218 44.26 13.71 -33.61
N ILE A 219 44.05 15.00 -33.86
CA ILE A 219 43.32 15.89 -32.94
C ILE A 219 41.85 15.47 -32.83
N MET A 220 41.20 15.19 -33.96
CA MET A 220 39.80 14.72 -33.98
C MET A 220 39.62 13.39 -33.22
N TYR A 221 40.58 12.48 -33.35
CA TYR A 221 40.55 11.21 -32.64
C TYR A 221 40.66 11.38 -31.12
N VAL A 222 41.60 12.21 -30.63
CA VAL A 222 41.72 12.52 -29.20
C VAL A 222 40.44 13.18 -28.69
N PHE A 223 39.83 14.09 -29.45
CA PHE A 223 38.58 14.73 -29.07
C PHE A 223 37.42 13.72 -28.95
N VAL A 224 37.27 12.83 -29.92
CA VAL A 224 36.24 11.78 -29.89
C VAL A 224 36.42 10.90 -28.64
N ILE A 225 37.66 10.53 -28.28
CA ILE A 225 37.95 9.81 -27.02
C ILE A 225 37.48 10.61 -25.80
N ILE A 226 37.82 11.90 -25.71
CA ILE A 226 37.42 12.77 -24.60
C ILE A 226 35.89 12.87 -24.52
N MET A 227 35.19 12.96 -25.64
CA MET A 227 33.72 12.99 -25.67
C MET A 227 33.08 11.68 -25.27
N PHE A 228 33.59 10.53 -25.71
CA PHE A 228 33.07 9.22 -25.27
C PHE A 228 33.30 8.98 -23.77
N VAL A 229 34.44 9.44 -23.24
CA VAL A 229 34.71 9.44 -21.80
C VAL A 229 33.77 10.41 -21.08
N GLY A 230 33.54 11.59 -21.64
CA GLY A 230 32.60 12.60 -21.14
C GLY A 230 31.16 12.06 -21.07
N MET A 231 30.66 11.46 -22.15
CA MET A 231 29.34 10.82 -22.21
C MET A 231 29.21 9.72 -21.17
N LYS A 232 30.20 8.83 -21.03
CA LYS A 232 30.14 7.77 -20.01
C LYS A 232 30.21 8.31 -18.58
N LYS A 233 30.93 9.41 -18.34
CA LYS A 233 30.97 10.07 -17.03
C LYS A 233 29.63 10.70 -16.65
N VAL A 234 28.86 11.17 -17.64
CA VAL A 234 27.58 11.83 -17.40
C VAL A 234 26.39 10.85 -17.43
N VAL A 235 26.50 9.75 -18.19
CA VAL A 235 25.41 8.77 -18.40
C VAL A 235 25.63 7.45 -17.63
N GLY A 236 26.85 7.12 -17.21
CA GLY A 236 27.21 5.80 -16.67
C GLY A 236 27.51 5.78 -15.16
N ASN A 237 27.15 4.66 -14.51
CA ASN A 237 27.38 4.37 -13.08
C ASN A 237 28.85 3.99 -12.73
N GLY A 238 29.83 4.83 -13.10
CA GLY A 238 31.19 4.74 -12.53
C GLY A 238 32.16 3.68 -13.10
N ASP A 239 31.74 2.81 -14.02
CA ASP A 239 32.66 1.83 -14.63
C ASP A 239 33.65 2.45 -15.62
N LYS A 240 34.92 2.03 -15.57
CA LYS A 240 35.99 2.49 -16.49
C LYS A 240 35.61 2.20 -17.95
N TYR A 241 35.82 3.15 -18.87
CA TYR A 241 35.54 2.97 -20.29
C TYR A 241 36.55 1.97 -20.89
N LYS A 242 36.07 0.85 -21.45
CA LYS A 242 36.92 -0.14 -22.13
C LYS A 242 36.89 0.19 -23.62
N PHE A 243 37.97 0.79 -24.12
CA PHE A 243 38.14 1.00 -25.57
C PHE A 243 38.46 -0.33 -26.25
N SER A 244 37.86 -0.56 -27.42
CA SER A 244 38.27 -1.66 -28.29
C SER A 244 39.69 -1.40 -28.78
N PHE A 245 40.60 -2.23 -28.28
CA PHE A 245 42.02 -2.16 -28.61
C PHE A 245 42.29 -2.23 -30.13
N GLY A 246 41.52 -3.04 -30.86
CA GLY A 246 41.64 -3.16 -32.31
C GLY A 246 41.30 -1.88 -33.06
N VAL A 247 40.30 -1.11 -32.58
CA VAL A 247 39.93 0.17 -33.19
C VAL A 247 41.00 1.23 -32.92
N CYS A 248 41.53 1.28 -31.70
CA CYS A 248 42.62 2.21 -31.37
C CYS A 248 43.89 1.94 -32.18
N ALA A 249 44.26 0.66 -32.33
CA ALA A 249 45.41 0.26 -33.14
C ALA A 249 45.25 0.67 -34.62
N LEU A 250 44.07 0.46 -35.20
CA LEU A 250 43.78 0.78 -36.60
C LEU A 250 43.89 2.29 -36.88
N VAL A 251 43.37 3.14 -35.98
CA VAL A 251 43.45 4.59 -36.14
C VAL A 251 44.90 5.09 -36.04
N LEU A 252 45.67 4.57 -35.07
CA LEU A 252 47.10 4.93 -34.94
C LEU A 252 47.93 4.52 -36.16
N ILE A 253 47.64 3.35 -36.75
CA ILE A 253 48.29 2.91 -38.00
C ILE A 253 47.97 3.90 -39.13
N THR A 254 46.69 4.28 -39.29
CA THR A 254 46.25 5.22 -40.34
C THR A 254 46.91 6.60 -40.22
N ILE A 255 47.06 7.11 -39.00
CA ILE A 255 47.75 8.40 -38.77
C ILE A 255 49.21 8.30 -39.17
N THR A 256 49.88 7.21 -38.79
CA THR A 256 51.31 7.04 -39.03
C THR A 256 51.64 6.81 -40.50
N THR A 257 50.78 6.10 -41.23
CA THR A 257 50.92 5.93 -42.69
C THR A 257 50.75 7.26 -43.42
N LEU A 258 49.74 8.06 -43.06
CA LEU A 258 49.49 9.37 -43.68
C LEU A 258 50.66 10.36 -43.45
N PHE A 259 51.22 10.36 -42.23
CA PHE A 259 52.37 11.19 -41.88
C PHE A 259 53.64 10.75 -42.63
N GLY A 260 53.85 9.44 -42.75
CA GLY A 260 54.98 8.86 -43.49
C GLY A 260 54.93 9.17 -44.99
N THR A 261 53.77 9.03 -45.62
CA THR A 261 53.60 9.33 -47.06
C THR A 261 53.71 10.83 -47.35
N GLY A 262 53.22 11.69 -46.45
CA GLY A 262 53.33 13.16 -46.60
C GLY A 262 54.78 13.67 -46.55
N LEU A 263 55.60 13.13 -45.65
CA LEU A 263 57.04 13.45 -45.54
C LEU A 263 57.85 12.96 -46.74
N PHE A 264 57.48 11.81 -47.31
CA PHE A 264 58.12 11.28 -48.51
C PHE A 264 57.89 12.16 -49.74
N ILE A 265 56.66 12.66 -49.92
CA ILE A 265 56.26 13.45 -51.09
C ILE A 265 56.80 14.89 -51.04
N THR A 266 56.97 15.48 -49.85
CA THR A 266 57.53 16.85 -49.69
C THR A 266 59.03 16.96 -49.94
N GLY A 267 59.73 15.87 -50.29
CA GLY A 267 61.14 15.91 -50.69
C GLY A 267 62.14 16.01 -49.54
N HIS A 268 61.69 16.05 -48.29
CA HIS A 268 62.53 15.77 -47.10
C HIS A 268 62.74 14.25 -46.95
N GLY A 269 63.24 13.60 -48.00
CA GLY A 269 63.59 12.19 -48.03
C GLY A 269 64.85 11.93 -47.21
N VAL A 270 64.75 12.03 -45.88
CA VAL A 270 65.76 11.43 -44.99
C VAL A 270 65.38 9.96 -44.86
N PRO A 271 66.11 9.01 -45.48
CA PRO A 271 65.79 7.58 -45.38
C PRO A 271 65.72 7.11 -43.93
N GLY A 272 66.46 7.77 -43.03
CA GLY A 272 66.37 7.54 -41.59
C GLY A 272 65.01 7.84 -40.97
N LEU A 273 64.26 8.85 -41.45
CA LEU A 273 62.95 9.22 -40.89
C LEU A 273 61.84 8.28 -41.38
N MET A 274 61.95 7.74 -42.60
CA MET A 274 61.06 6.66 -43.08
C MET A 274 61.29 5.34 -42.34
N ILE A 275 62.54 5.00 -42.07
CA ILE A 275 62.86 3.84 -41.21
C ILE A 275 62.33 4.10 -39.80
N LEU A 276 62.44 5.33 -39.28
CA LEU A 276 61.89 5.69 -37.97
C LEU A 276 60.37 5.60 -37.91
N THR A 277 59.63 6.00 -38.96
CA THR A 277 58.16 5.87 -39.00
C THR A 277 57.73 4.42 -39.17
N ILE A 278 58.39 3.63 -40.03
CA ILE A 278 58.13 2.18 -40.17
C ILE A 278 58.49 1.44 -38.87
N CYS A 279 59.60 1.78 -38.22
CA CYS A 279 59.99 1.24 -36.92
C CYS A 279 59.07 1.72 -35.79
N ALA A 280 58.55 2.95 -35.84
CA ALA A 280 57.57 3.45 -34.88
C ALA A 280 56.22 2.74 -35.05
N VAL A 281 55.76 2.49 -36.29
CA VAL A 281 54.60 1.62 -36.56
C VAL A 281 54.87 0.21 -36.04
N GLY A 282 56.04 -0.36 -36.35
CA GLY A 282 56.44 -1.68 -35.89
C GLY A 282 56.55 -1.81 -34.37
N LEU A 283 57.06 -0.77 -33.68
CA LEU A 283 57.16 -0.70 -32.23
C LEU A 283 55.81 -0.45 -31.57
N ILE A 284 54.96 0.40 -32.14
CA ILE A 284 53.60 0.62 -31.64
C ILE A 284 52.78 -0.67 -31.79
N VAL A 285 52.85 -1.33 -32.96
CA VAL A 285 52.20 -2.63 -33.21
C VAL A 285 52.76 -3.74 -32.31
N SER A 286 54.08 -3.79 -32.07
CA SER A 286 54.70 -4.79 -31.20
C SER A 286 54.46 -4.53 -29.71
N PHE A 287 54.47 -3.26 -29.27
CA PHE A 287 54.15 -2.85 -27.91
C PHE A 287 52.68 -3.08 -27.58
N LEU A 288 51.79 -2.84 -28.55
CA LEU A 288 50.39 -3.24 -28.46
C LEU A 288 50.25 -4.77 -28.40
N ALA A 289 50.92 -5.52 -29.28
CA ALA A 289 50.83 -6.99 -29.29
C ALA A 289 51.36 -7.67 -28.01
N THR A 290 52.31 -7.05 -27.31
CA THR A 290 52.97 -7.62 -26.12
C THR A 290 52.38 -7.15 -24.78
N HIS A 291 51.59 -6.08 -24.74
CA HIS A 291 50.88 -5.63 -23.54
C HIS A 291 49.37 -5.51 -23.80
N PRO A 292 48.62 -6.64 -23.79
CA PRO A 292 47.19 -6.56 -23.51
C PRO A 292 47.05 -6.05 -22.06
N MET A 293 46.80 -4.75 -21.88
CA MET A 293 46.49 -4.22 -20.55
C MET A 293 45.24 -4.93 -20.03
N ALA A 294 45.49 -5.83 -19.07
CA ALA A 294 44.56 -6.58 -18.25
C ALA A 294 43.08 -6.45 -18.66
N THR A 295 42.63 -7.35 -19.53
CA THR A 295 41.24 -7.79 -19.50
C THR A 295 41.04 -8.59 -18.20
N GLU A 296 40.79 -7.90 -17.09
CA GLU A 296 40.19 -8.58 -15.94
C GLU A 296 38.78 -9.02 -16.31
N SER A 297 38.60 -10.32 -16.17
CA SER A 297 37.37 -11.08 -16.31
C SER A 297 36.37 -10.73 -15.21
N LYS A 298 35.10 -10.92 -15.55
CA LYS A 298 33.86 -10.81 -14.75
C LYS A 298 33.23 -9.42 -14.73
#